data_AF-A0A150NE41-F1
#
_entry.id   AF-A0A150NE41-F1
#
_cell.length_a   1.000
_cell.length_b   1.000
_cell.length_c   1.000
_cell.angle_alpha   90.00
_cell.angle_beta   90.00
_cell.angle_gamma   90.00
#
_symmetry.space_group_name_H-M   'P 1'
#
loop_
_entity.id
_entity.type
_entity.pdbx_description
1 polymer ?
#
loop_
_entity_poly.entity_id
_entity_poly.type
_entity_poly.pdbx_seq_one_letter_code
_entity_poly.pdbx_strand_id
1 'polypeptide(L)'
;MHEQHVFSARDLPYGTQLIPLAAIFVELGKEAHNVHVRDQIARWYWCGVLGELYGGATETRIARDVVEVVEWIRGGAEPTTVRDAHFAADRLFTLRTRNSAAYKGLHALLMREGARDFLSGVPIDIQTYYGESIDIHHIFPRDYCEKRGIEKAKYDCIMNKTSLSYKTNRMIGRDAPSVYLKKLEERNGVSATVLDDILQTHVIDVTSIRADDFDEFFEKRRLALLAMIERVMGKKVE
;
A
#
# COMPACT_ATOMS: atom_id res chain seq x y z
N MET A 1 -12.20 6.67 -5.56
CA MET A 1 -11.39 6.41 -4.34
C MET A 1 -11.60 5.02 -3.75
N HIS A 2 -12.83 4.54 -3.53
CA HIS A 2 -13.05 3.19 -2.98
C HIS A 2 -12.48 2.07 -3.85
N GLU A 3 -12.55 2.18 -5.17
CA GLU A 3 -11.86 1.27 -6.12
C GLU A 3 -10.34 1.21 -5.91
N GLN A 4 -9.75 2.29 -5.39
CA GLN A 4 -8.32 2.37 -5.05
C GLN A 4 -8.05 2.03 -3.58
N HIS A 5 -9.04 1.45 -2.87
CA HIS A 5 -8.99 1.03 -1.47
C HIS A 5 -8.57 2.14 -0.49
N VAL A 6 -8.91 3.40 -0.81
CA VAL A 6 -8.81 4.53 0.11
C VAL A 6 -10.19 4.77 0.72
N PHE A 7 -10.38 4.37 1.97
CA PHE A 7 -11.69 4.35 2.62
C PHE A 7 -11.94 5.50 3.59
N SER A 8 -10.91 6.15 4.10
CA SER A 8 -11.03 7.22 5.11
C SER A 8 -10.22 8.45 4.75
N ALA A 9 -10.64 9.62 5.23
CA ALA A 9 -9.87 10.87 5.08
C ALA A 9 -8.49 10.76 5.75
N ARG A 10 -8.38 10.00 6.85
CA ARG A 10 -7.12 9.76 7.56
C ARG A 10 -6.10 9.04 6.68
N ASP A 11 -6.54 8.15 5.80
CA ASP A 11 -5.67 7.35 4.92
C ASP A 11 -5.58 7.91 3.49
N LEU A 12 -6.20 9.05 3.21
CA LEU A 12 -6.07 9.73 1.94
C LEU A 12 -4.62 10.24 1.76
N PRO A 13 -3.88 9.82 0.72
CA PRO A 13 -2.51 10.27 0.50
C PRO A 13 -2.39 11.78 0.34
N TYR A 14 -3.17 12.36 -0.58
CA TYR A 14 -3.24 13.79 -0.83
C TYR A 14 -4.69 14.25 -1.03
N GLY A 15 -5.15 15.17 -0.18
CA GLY A 15 -6.41 15.88 -0.40
C GLY A 15 -6.35 16.81 -1.61
N THR A 16 -5.19 17.44 -1.83
CA THR A 16 -4.94 18.36 -2.94
C THR A 16 -5.07 17.70 -4.31
N GLN A 17 -4.71 16.42 -4.44
CA GLN A 17 -4.83 15.66 -5.69
C GLN A 17 -6.29 15.28 -6.03
N LEU A 18 -7.21 15.32 -5.05
CA LEU A 18 -8.63 15.09 -5.33
C LEU A 18 -9.26 16.23 -6.13
N ILE A 19 -8.71 17.44 -6.05
CA ILE A 19 -9.19 18.62 -6.77
C ILE A 19 -9.07 18.41 -8.30
N PRO A 20 -7.89 18.14 -8.87
CA PRO A 20 -7.77 17.87 -10.30
C PRO A 20 -8.47 16.57 -10.68
N LEU A 21 -8.47 15.54 -9.81
CA LEU A 21 -9.21 14.31 -10.08
C LEU A 21 -10.70 14.58 -10.32
N ALA A 22 -11.33 15.38 -9.45
CA ALA A 22 -12.75 15.73 -9.61
C ALA A 22 -12.99 16.51 -10.91
N ALA A 23 -12.14 17.50 -11.22
CA ALA A 23 -12.24 18.28 -12.46
C ALA A 23 -12.06 17.41 -13.72
N ILE A 24 -11.11 16.48 -13.73
CA ILE A 24 -10.90 15.52 -14.82
C ILE A 24 -12.15 14.66 -15.05
N PHE A 25 -12.77 14.15 -13.98
CA PHE A 25 -14.00 13.36 -14.09
C PHE A 25 -15.17 14.19 -14.66
N VAL A 26 -15.26 15.47 -14.30
CA VAL A 26 -16.28 16.38 -14.82
C VAL A 26 -16.07 16.63 -16.33
N GLU A 27 -14.83 16.91 -16.74
CA GLU A 27 -14.47 17.22 -18.12
C GLU A 27 -14.66 16.02 -19.06
N LEU A 28 -14.35 14.80 -18.59
CA LEU A 28 -14.52 13.56 -19.35
C LEU A 28 -15.96 13.05 -19.35
N GLY A 29 -16.76 13.39 -18.34
CA GLY A 29 -18.13 12.92 -18.20
C GLY A 29 -18.25 11.41 -18.30
N LYS A 30 -18.99 10.90 -19.30
CA LYS A 30 -19.20 9.46 -19.49
C LYS A 30 -17.93 8.70 -19.89
N GLU A 31 -16.96 9.38 -20.52
CA GLU A 31 -15.70 8.76 -20.97
C GLU A 31 -14.88 8.24 -19.79
N ALA A 32 -14.96 8.90 -18.62
CA ALA A 32 -14.27 8.49 -17.39
C ALA A 32 -14.71 7.12 -16.84
N HIS A 33 -15.79 6.53 -17.36
CA HIS A 33 -16.25 5.19 -16.98
C HIS A 33 -15.72 4.09 -17.90
N ASN A 34 -15.04 4.42 -18.99
CA ASN A 34 -14.36 3.43 -19.83
C ASN A 34 -13.16 2.83 -19.08
N VAL A 35 -12.97 1.51 -19.18
CA VAL A 35 -11.90 0.79 -18.46
C VAL A 35 -10.51 1.35 -18.75
N HIS A 36 -10.19 1.64 -20.02
CA HIS A 36 -8.88 2.16 -20.40
C HIS A 36 -8.64 3.57 -19.84
N VAL A 37 -9.67 4.41 -19.89
CA VAL A 37 -9.63 5.76 -19.33
C VAL A 37 -9.43 5.71 -17.81
N ARG A 38 -10.12 4.79 -17.12
CA ARG A 38 -9.94 4.58 -15.67
C ARG A 38 -8.51 4.15 -15.34
N ASP A 39 -7.92 3.27 -16.14
CA ASP A 39 -6.54 2.82 -15.93
C ASP A 39 -5.53 3.97 -16.12
N GLN A 40 -5.72 4.84 -17.12
CA GLN A 40 -4.89 6.04 -17.31
C GLN A 40 -5.02 7.01 -16.13
N ILE A 41 -6.26 7.28 -15.68
CA ILE A 41 -6.51 8.13 -14.51
C ILE A 41 -5.87 7.51 -13.25
N ALA A 42 -5.99 6.19 -13.07
CA ALA A 42 -5.36 5.49 -11.95
C ALA A 42 -3.84 5.59 -12.00
N ARG A 43 -3.22 5.40 -13.17
CA ARG A 43 -1.77 5.56 -13.35
C ARG A 43 -1.30 6.98 -13.02
N TRP A 44 -2.01 8.01 -13.50
CA TRP A 44 -1.74 9.40 -13.13
C TRP A 44 -1.88 9.63 -11.62
N TYR A 45 -2.95 9.10 -11.01
CA TYR A 45 -3.18 9.19 -9.58
C TYR A 45 -1.99 8.61 -8.79
N TRP A 46 -1.61 7.37 -9.10
CA TRP A 46 -0.51 6.68 -8.42
C TRP A 46 0.86 7.33 -8.67
N CYS A 47 1.10 7.88 -9.85
CA CYS A 47 2.30 8.69 -10.12
C CYS A 47 2.36 9.93 -9.22
N GLY A 48 1.25 10.64 -9.03
CA GLY A 48 1.20 11.78 -8.13
C GLY A 48 1.38 11.42 -6.65
N VAL A 49 0.82 10.29 -6.21
CA VAL A 49 0.93 9.81 -4.82
C VAL A 49 2.35 9.31 -4.52
N LEU A 50 2.86 8.38 -5.33
CA LEU A 50 4.12 7.69 -5.08
C LEU A 50 5.32 8.56 -5.45
N GLY A 51 5.18 9.46 -6.43
CA GLY A 51 6.16 10.52 -6.68
C GLY A 51 6.11 11.67 -5.66
N GLU A 52 5.22 11.61 -4.66
CA GLU A 52 5.02 12.64 -3.62
C GLU A 52 4.84 14.07 -4.19
N LEU A 53 4.22 14.19 -5.37
CA LEU A 53 4.18 15.41 -6.20
C LEU A 53 3.17 16.46 -5.74
N TYR A 54 2.39 16.14 -4.71
CA TYR A 54 1.24 16.93 -4.24
C TYR A 54 1.39 17.49 -2.82
N GLY A 55 2.60 17.45 -2.24
CA GLY A 55 2.91 17.96 -0.90
C GLY A 55 3.33 19.44 -0.80
N GLY A 56 3.52 20.15 -1.93
CA GLY A 56 4.06 21.52 -2.00
C GLY A 56 3.18 22.51 -2.78
N ALA A 57 3.76 23.53 -3.43
CA ALA A 57 3.02 24.51 -4.25
C ALA A 57 2.31 23.86 -5.45
N THR A 58 1.11 23.31 -5.21
CA THR A 58 0.39 22.47 -6.17
C THR A 58 -0.53 23.23 -7.10
N GLU A 59 -0.80 24.52 -6.91
CA GLU A 59 -1.81 25.25 -7.71
C GLU A 59 -1.54 25.15 -9.21
N THR A 60 -0.29 25.42 -9.63
CA THR A 60 0.14 25.28 -11.03
C THR A 60 0.01 23.84 -11.52
N ARG A 61 0.35 22.84 -10.68
CA ARG A 61 0.21 21.42 -11.03
C ARG A 61 -1.24 21.02 -11.20
N ILE A 62 -2.13 21.46 -10.31
CA ILE A 62 -3.56 21.16 -10.36
C ILE A 62 -4.15 21.68 -11.66
N ALA A 63 -3.89 22.95 -12.01
CA ALA A 63 -4.39 23.53 -13.25
C ALA A 63 -3.86 22.80 -14.49
N ARG A 64 -2.55 22.48 -14.50
CA ARG A 64 -1.91 21.76 -15.61
C ARG A 64 -2.40 20.33 -15.76
N ASP A 65 -2.52 19.58 -14.66
CA ASP A 65 -2.89 18.17 -14.69
C ASP A 65 -4.31 17.96 -15.22
N VAL A 66 -5.24 18.89 -14.98
CA VAL A 66 -6.58 18.82 -15.57
C VAL A 66 -6.51 18.81 -17.10
N VAL A 67 -5.70 19.71 -17.68
CA VAL A 67 -5.53 19.81 -19.13
C VAL A 67 -4.76 18.61 -19.68
N GLU A 68 -3.57 18.35 -19.15
CA GLU A 68 -2.68 17.30 -19.67
C GLU A 68 -3.29 15.90 -19.58
N VAL A 69 -4.01 15.58 -18.50
CA VAL A 69 -4.62 14.25 -18.34
C VAL A 69 -5.77 14.04 -19.32
N VAL A 70 -6.62 15.05 -19.53
CA VAL A 70 -7.72 14.97 -20.49
C VAL A 70 -7.20 14.85 -21.91
N GLU A 71 -6.19 15.65 -22.28
CA GLU A 71 -5.52 15.55 -23.57
C GLU A 71 -4.89 14.18 -23.78
N TRP A 72 -4.18 13.65 -22.78
CA TRP A 72 -3.57 12.33 -22.83
C TRP A 72 -4.60 11.21 -23.05
N ILE A 73 -5.73 11.26 -22.35
CA ILE A 73 -6.84 10.31 -22.50
C ILE A 73 -7.42 10.35 -23.92
N ARG A 74 -7.40 11.53 -24.56
CA ARG A 74 -7.86 11.72 -25.95
C ARG A 74 -6.77 11.46 -27.00
N GLY A 75 -5.66 10.81 -26.62
CA GLY A 75 -4.58 10.41 -27.53
C GLY A 75 -3.39 11.38 -27.60
N GLY A 76 -3.34 12.36 -26.69
CA GLY A 76 -2.23 13.31 -26.55
C GLY A 76 -1.00 12.73 -25.88
N ALA A 77 -0.06 13.63 -25.52
CA ALA A 77 1.19 13.25 -24.85
C ALA A 77 0.97 12.84 -23.39
N GLU A 78 1.89 12.04 -22.84
CA GLU A 78 1.85 11.63 -21.44
C GLU A 78 1.98 12.86 -20.50
N PRO A 79 1.14 12.98 -19.45
CA PRO A 79 1.15 14.14 -18.55
C PRO A 79 2.47 14.29 -17.83
N THR A 80 2.85 15.53 -17.55
CA THR A 80 4.06 15.88 -16.81
C THR A 80 4.11 15.18 -15.46
N THR A 81 2.98 15.05 -14.75
CA THR A 81 2.91 14.31 -13.48
C THR A 81 3.21 12.81 -13.64
N VAL A 82 2.82 12.19 -14.75
CA VAL A 82 3.19 10.79 -15.02
C VAL A 82 4.65 10.71 -15.41
N ARG A 83 5.12 11.54 -16.35
CA ARG A 83 6.50 11.54 -16.87
C ARG A 83 7.53 11.79 -15.77
N ASP A 84 7.33 12.83 -14.95
CA ASP A 84 8.30 13.29 -13.95
C ASP A 84 8.20 12.50 -12.63
N ALA A 85 7.14 11.70 -12.43
CA ALA A 85 7.04 10.89 -11.22
C ALA A 85 8.18 9.86 -11.16
N HIS A 86 8.81 9.81 -10.00
CA HIS A 86 9.93 8.94 -9.68
C HIS A 86 9.76 8.45 -8.24
N PHE A 87 10.10 7.19 -7.99
CA PHE A 87 10.16 6.62 -6.65
C PHE A 87 11.54 6.01 -6.47
N ALA A 88 12.29 6.48 -5.47
CA ALA A 88 13.60 5.94 -5.13
C ALA A 88 13.45 4.67 -4.26
N ALA A 89 14.17 3.60 -4.55
CA ALA A 89 14.05 2.34 -3.80
C ALA A 89 14.31 2.50 -2.28
N ASP A 90 15.26 3.37 -1.93
CA ASP A 90 15.63 3.68 -0.54
C ASP A 90 14.51 4.42 0.23
N ARG A 91 13.55 5.02 -0.48
CA ARG A 91 12.39 5.69 0.13
C ARG A 91 11.62 4.74 1.04
N LEU A 92 11.53 3.45 0.72
CA LEU A 92 10.85 2.44 1.56
C LEU A 92 11.37 2.42 3.01
N PHE A 93 12.67 2.66 3.24
CA PHE A 93 13.29 2.65 4.58
C PHE A 93 12.87 3.85 5.45
N THR A 94 12.41 4.92 4.80
CA THR A 94 12.01 6.17 5.48
C THR A 94 10.50 6.31 5.61
N LEU A 95 9.72 5.45 4.94
CA LEU A 95 8.26 5.37 5.10
C LEU A 95 7.88 4.70 6.42
N ARG A 96 7.72 5.50 7.49
CA ARG A 96 7.48 4.98 8.85
C ARG A 96 6.10 5.30 9.42
N THR A 97 5.47 6.37 8.95
CA THR A 97 4.23 6.90 9.55
C THR A 97 3.24 7.35 8.48
N ARG A 98 1.97 7.51 8.90
CA ARG A 98 0.87 8.03 8.07
C ARG A 98 1.05 9.49 7.61
N ASN A 99 2.14 10.17 7.97
CA ASN A 99 2.39 11.52 7.47
C ASN A 99 2.81 11.52 5.99
N SER A 100 3.42 10.44 5.49
CA SER A 100 3.78 10.33 4.07
C SER A 100 2.60 9.86 3.23
N ALA A 101 2.41 10.50 2.07
CA ALA A 101 1.45 10.08 1.08
C ALA A 101 1.82 8.72 0.47
N ALA A 102 3.10 8.49 0.17
CA ALA A 102 3.57 7.19 -0.31
C ALA A 102 3.34 6.08 0.72
N TYR A 103 3.51 6.35 2.02
CA TYR A 103 3.18 5.39 3.08
C TYR A 103 1.70 4.99 3.02
N LYS A 104 0.79 5.98 3.00
CA LYS A 104 -0.65 5.74 2.89
C LYS A 104 -1.01 5.00 1.60
N GLY A 105 -0.41 5.42 0.48
CA GLY A 105 -0.61 4.83 -0.84
C GLY A 105 -0.25 3.36 -0.87
N LEU A 106 0.89 2.96 -0.31
CA LEU A 106 1.31 1.56 -0.26
C LEU A 106 0.37 0.67 0.56
N HIS A 107 -0.19 1.17 1.68
CA HIS A 107 -1.20 0.41 2.42
C HIS A 107 -2.50 0.26 1.62
N ALA A 108 -2.94 1.32 0.94
CA ALA A 108 -4.09 1.23 0.04
C ALA A 108 -3.86 0.25 -1.10
N LEU A 109 -2.65 0.23 -1.69
CA LEU A 109 -2.28 -0.74 -2.72
C LEU A 109 -2.31 -2.18 -2.21
N LEU A 110 -1.72 -2.46 -1.04
CA LEU A 110 -1.77 -3.81 -0.45
C LEU A 110 -3.22 -4.30 -0.28
N MET A 111 -4.10 -3.44 0.24
CA MET A 111 -5.53 -3.77 0.37
C MET A 111 -6.19 -4.01 -1.00
N ARG A 112 -5.86 -3.19 -2.01
CA ARG A 112 -6.37 -3.33 -3.38
C ARG A 112 -5.91 -4.62 -4.06
N GLU A 113 -4.69 -5.07 -3.78
CA GLU A 113 -4.16 -6.34 -4.27
C GLU A 113 -4.71 -7.56 -3.50
N GLY A 114 -5.68 -7.35 -2.61
CA GLY A 114 -6.44 -8.40 -1.96
C GLY A 114 -5.83 -8.90 -0.66
N ALA A 115 -5.05 -8.08 0.04
CA ALA A 115 -4.56 -8.38 1.39
C ALA A 115 -5.71 -8.85 2.30
N ARG A 116 -5.54 -10.00 2.95
CA ARG A 116 -6.55 -10.64 3.83
C ARG A 116 -6.14 -10.60 5.29
N ASP A 117 -7.07 -10.38 6.21
CA ASP A 117 -6.74 -10.46 7.63
C ASP A 117 -6.23 -11.87 8.00
N PHE A 118 -5.12 -11.95 8.76
CA PHE A 118 -4.46 -13.25 9.03
C PHE A 118 -5.33 -14.24 9.80
N LEU A 119 -6.30 -13.74 10.56
CA LEU A 119 -7.17 -14.58 11.37
C LEU A 119 -8.45 -14.96 10.64
N SER A 120 -9.16 -13.97 10.10
CA SER A 120 -10.45 -14.22 9.45
C SER A 120 -10.30 -14.73 8.02
N GLY A 121 -9.16 -14.47 7.38
CA GLY A 121 -8.95 -14.72 5.95
C GLY A 121 -9.80 -13.84 5.04
N VAL A 122 -10.55 -12.88 5.60
CA VAL A 122 -11.43 -12.01 4.84
C VAL A 122 -10.59 -10.91 4.17
N PRO A 123 -10.80 -10.63 2.87
CA PRO A 123 -10.16 -9.50 2.20
C PRO A 123 -10.44 -8.18 2.91
N ILE A 124 -9.43 -7.32 3.00
CA ILE A 124 -9.57 -5.99 3.59
C ILE A 124 -10.20 -5.04 2.56
N ASP A 125 -11.52 -4.97 2.60
CA ASP A 125 -12.38 -4.08 1.83
C ASP A 125 -13.03 -2.99 2.71
N ILE A 126 -13.91 -2.18 2.14
CA ILE A 126 -14.53 -1.08 2.89
C ILE A 126 -15.35 -1.56 4.10
N GLN A 127 -16.04 -2.70 4.00
CA GLN A 127 -16.91 -3.20 5.05
C GLN A 127 -16.08 -3.69 6.23
N THR A 128 -15.09 -4.52 5.93
CA THR A 128 -14.15 -5.07 6.92
C THR A 128 -13.25 -4.00 7.51
N TYR A 129 -12.82 -3.01 6.73
CA TYR A 129 -12.01 -1.88 7.21
C TYR A 129 -12.64 -1.19 8.42
N TYR A 130 -13.92 -0.84 8.32
CA TYR A 130 -14.65 -0.21 9.42
C TYR A 130 -15.14 -1.21 10.47
N GLY A 131 -15.66 -2.37 10.04
CA GLY A 131 -16.25 -3.37 10.93
C GLY A 131 -15.25 -4.04 11.87
N GLU A 132 -14.00 -4.23 11.43
CA GLU A 132 -12.96 -4.94 12.19
C GLU A 132 -11.87 -4.03 12.76
N SER A 133 -12.05 -2.70 12.65
CA SER A 133 -11.08 -1.70 13.09
C SER A 133 -9.68 -1.98 12.54
N ILE A 134 -9.58 -2.10 11.22
CA ILE A 134 -8.30 -2.36 10.55
C ILE A 134 -7.32 -1.21 10.83
N ASP A 135 -6.11 -1.55 11.27
CA ASP A 135 -5.01 -0.62 11.48
C ASP A 135 -3.68 -1.24 11.01
N ILE A 136 -2.63 -0.43 10.98
CA ILE A 136 -1.32 -0.83 10.48
C ILE A 136 -0.46 -1.29 11.64
N HIS A 137 0.01 -2.52 11.56
CA HIS A 137 0.76 -3.20 12.60
C HIS A 137 2.08 -3.75 12.07
N HIS A 138 3.01 -3.97 12.99
CA HIS A 138 4.29 -4.61 12.68
C HIS A 138 4.09 -6.10 12.41
N ILE A 139 4.71 -6.62 11.36
CA ILE A 139 4.68 -8.06 11.05
C ILE A 139 5.59 -8.81 12.02
N PHE A 140 6.86 -8.41 12.09
CA PHE A 140 7.74 -8.75 13.20
C PHE A 140 7.52 -7.73 14.31
N PRO A 141 6.94 -8.11 15.47
CA PRO A 141 6.58 -7.14 16.50
C PRO A 141 7.78 -6.36 17.01
N ARG A 142 7.56 -5.10 17.40
CA ARG A 142 8.61 -4.21 17.90
C ARG A 142 9.42 -4.85 19.04
N ASP A 143 8.75 -5.42 20.03
CA ASP A 143 9.37 -6.04 21.20
C ASP A 143 10.29 -7.22 20.81
N TYR A 144 9.88 -8.03 19.83
CA TYR A 144 10.73 -9.06 19.25
C TYR A 144 11.98 -8.44 18.60
N CYS A 145 11.79 -7.41 17.77
CA CYS A 145 12.88 -6.77 17.05
C CYS A 145 13.91 -6.13 18.00
N GLU A 146 13.44 -5.42 19.03
CA GLU A 146 14.29 -4.79 20.04
C GLU A 146 15.13 -5.82 20.80
N LYS A 147 14.51 -6.95 21.22
CA LYS A 147 15.22 -8.05 21.90
C LYS A 147 16.28 -8.73 21.04
N ARG A 148 16.08 -8.75 19.72
CA ARG A 148 17.02 -9.31 18.74
C ARG A 148 18.08 -8.32 18.27
N GLY A 149 18.05 -7.08 18.76
CA GLY A 149 18.99 -6.04 18.35
C GLY A 149 18.77 -5.55 16.92
N ILE A 150 17.59 -5.77 16.33
CA ILE A 150 17.26 -5.28 15.00
C ILE A 150 17.10 -3.76 15.06
N GLU A 151 17.75 -3.07 14.14
CA GLU A 151 17.72 -1.61 14.10
C GLU A 151 16.29 -1.06 13.94
N LYS A 152 15.98 -0.03 14.73
CA LYS A 152 14.69 0.68 14.65
C LYS A 152 14.36 1.19 13.26
N ALA A 153 15.37 1.63 12.50
CA ALA A 153 15.17 2.08 11.14
C ALA A 153 14.60 0.98 10.23
N LYS A 154 15.01 -0.28 10.43
CA LYS A 154 14.48 -1.44 9.70
C LYS A 154 13.10 -1.85 10.21
N TYR A 155 12.93 -2.07 11.52
CA TYR A 155 11.66 -2.60 12.00
C TYR A 155 10.49 -1.60 11.96
N ASP A 156 10.73 -0.28 12.01
CA ASP A 156 9.65 0.73 11.98
C ASP A 156 9.26 1.19 10.57
N CYS A 157 9.97 0.78 9.52
CA CYS A 157 9.63 1.17 8.15
C CYS A 157 8.51 0.30 7.56
N ILE A 158 8.02 0.68 6.38
CA ILE A 158 6.83 0.09 5.75
C ILE A 158 7.02 -1.39 5.39
N MET A 159 8.26 -1.82 5.13
CA MET A 159 8.57 -3.21 4.82
C MET A 159 8.18 -4.14 5.96
N ASN A 160 8.27 -3.72 7.23
CA ASN A 160 7.84 -4.54 8.36
C ASN A 160 6.40 -4.21 8.84
N LYS A 161 5.55 -3.65 7.98
CA LYS A 161 4.20 -3.24 8.36
C LYS A 161 3.14 -3.79 7.41
N THR A 162 1.95 -4.04 7.96
CA THR A 162 0.77 -4.39 7.17
C THR A 162 -0.54 -4.06 7.87
N SER A 163 -1.62 -3.99 7.11
CA SER A 163 -2.98 -3.76 7.61
C SER A 163 -3.56 -5.05 8.19
N LEU A 164 -4.00 -5.03 9.44
CA LEU A 164 -4.63 -6.16 10.12
C LEU A 164 -5.78 -5.68 11.01
N SER A 165 -6.71 -6.57 11.32
CA SER A 165 -7.75 -6.27 12.30
C SER A 165 -7.18 -6.12 13.70
N TYR A 166 -7.89 -5.34 14.52
CA TYR A 166 -7.57 -5.21 15.95
C TYR A 166 -7.50 -6.58 16.65
N LYS A 167 -8.39 -7.52 16.27
CA LYS A 167 -8.44 -8.88 16.83
C LYS A 167 -7.18 -9.67 16.48
N THR A 168 -6.75 -9.63 15.21
CA THR A 168 -5.53 -10.28 14.75
C THR A 168 -4.29 -9.69 15.41
N ASN A 169 -4.20 -8.36 15.51
CA ASN A 169 -3.10 -7.71 16.19
C ASN A 169 -2.96 -8.13 17.66
N ARG A 170 -4.08 -8.31 18.38
CA ARG A 170 -4.05 -8.83 19.76
C ARG A 170 -3.51 -10.26 19.86
N MET A 171 -3.70 -11.08 18.82
CA MET A 171 -3.17 -12.44 18.77
C MET A 171 -1.67 -12.48 18.44
N ILE A 172 -1.21 -11.59 17.56
CA ILE A 172 0.22 -11.41 17.24
C ILE A 172 0.99 -10.98 18.49
N GLY A 173 0.49 -9.98 19.21
CA GLY A 173 1.07 -9.53 20.47
C GLY A 173 2.53 -9.09 20.32
N ARG A 174 3.43 -9.74 21.06
CA ARG A 174 4.88 -9.45 21.09
C ARG A 174 5.73 -10.63 20.61
N ASP A 175 5.09 -11.67 20.12
CA ASP A 175 5.72 -12.93 19.81
C ASP A 175 6.50 -12.88 18.50
N ALA A 176 7.45 -13.80 18.33
CA ALA A 176 8.06 -14.04 17.02
C ALA A 176 6.99 -14.50 16.01
N PRO A 177 7.16 -14.20 14.70
CA PRO A 177 6.26 -14.71 13.67
C PRO A 177 5.98 -16.20 13.70
N SER A 178 7.00 -17.04 13.79
CA SER A 178 6.84 -18.50 13.92
C SER A 178 5.90 -18.90 15.07
N VAL A 179 5.94 -18.15 16.18
CA VAL A 179 5.15 -18.41 17.39
C VAL A 179 3.70 -17.96 17.21
N TYR A 180 3.45 -16.74 16.72
CA TYR A 180 2.05 -16.30 16.55
C TYR A 180 1.37 -17.00 15.37
N LEU A 181 2.11 -17.37 14.31
CA LEU A 181 1.57 -18.14 13.19
C LEU A 181 1.10 -19.52 13.66
N LYS A 182 1.91 -20.22 14.47
CA LYS A 182 1.51 -21.47 15.09
C LYS A 182 0.28 -21.32 15.99
N LYS A 183 0.16 -20.20 16.73
CA LYS A 183 -1.04 -19.92 17.54
C LYS A 183 -2.29 -19.71 16.67
N LEU A 184 -2.17 -19.05 15.53
CA LEU A 184 -3.27 -18.86 14.57
C LEU A 184 -3.72 -20.21 14.00
N GLU A 185 -2.80 -21.12 13.71
CA GLU A 185 -3.09 -22.47 13.22
C GLU A 185 -3.82 -23.30 14.30
N GLU A 186 -3.25 -23.39 15.50
CA GLU A 186 -3.73 -24.28 16.57
C GLU A 186 -5.06 -23.82 17.19
N ARG A 187 -5.26 -22.51 17.36
CA ARG A 187 -6.39 -21.98 18.14
C ARG A 187 -7.62 -21.63 17.30
N ASN A 188 -7.42 -21.44 16.00
CA ASN A 188 -8.47 -20.91 15.13
C ASN A 188 -8.78 -21.81 13.93
N GLY A 189 -8.13 -22.97 13.84
CA GLY A 189 -8.44 -23.99 12.82
C GLY A 189 -8.08 -23.56 11.40
N VAL A 190 -7.27 -22.51 11.23
CA VAL A 190 -6.72 -22.11 9.94
C VAL A 190 -5.60 -23.09 9.61
N SER A 191 -5.72 -23.82 8.50
CA SER A 191 -4.64 -24.73 8.10
C SER A 191 -3.39 -23.93 7.73
N ALA A 192 -2.21 -24.52 7.94
CA ALA A 192 -0.94 -23.88 7.60
C ALA A 192 -0.91 -23.40 6.13
N THR A 193 -1.45 -24.20 5.20
CA THR A 193 -1.56 -23.84 3.78
C THR A 193 -2.44 -22.61 3.54
N VAL A 194 -3.60 -22.53 4.21
CA VAL A 194 -4.48 -21.35 4.06
C VAL A 194 -3.82 -20.10 4.65
N LEU A 195 -3.12 -20.24 5.78
CA LEU A 195 -2.38 -19.15 6.38
C LEU A 195 -1.24 -18.68 5.46
N ASP A 196 -0.53 -19.60 4.79
CA ASP A 196 0.51 -19.29 3.82
C ASP A 196 -0.04 -18.50 2.62
N ASP A 197 -1.18 -18.93 2.07
CA ASP A 197 -1.87 -18.20 1.01
C ASP A 197 -2.28 -16.79 1.46
N ILE A 198 -2.76 -16.65 2.71
CA ILE A 198 -3.10 -15.35 3.29
C ILE A 198 -1.85 -14.48 3.41
N LEU A 199 -0.74 -14.98 3.93
CA LEU A 199 0.51 -14.22 4.06
C LEU A 199 0.99 -13.70 2.70
N GLN A 200 0.88 -14.53 1.65
CA GLN A 200 1.26 -14.14 0.29
C GLN A 200 0.41 -12.98 -0.25
N THR A 201 -0.87 -12.84 0.14
CA THR A 201 -1.69 -11.67 -0.25
C THR A 201 -1.14 -10.34 0.25
N HIS A 202 -0.29 -10.37 1.27
CA HIS A 202 0.40 -9.20 1.80
C HIS A 202 1.78 -9.01 1.19
N VAL A 203 2.20 -9.81 0.21
CA VAL A 203 3.59 -9.91 -0.28
C VAL A 203 4.59 -10.31 0.81
N ILE A 204 4.21 -11.26 1.67
CA ILE A 204 5.10 -11.88 2.66
C ILE A 204 5.67 -13.18 2.06
N ASP A 205 6.98 -13.35 2.13
CA ASP A 205 7.61 -14.64 1.84
C ASP A 205 7.41 -15.61 3.00
N VAL A 206 6.74 -16.73 2.71
CA VAL A 206 6.32 -17.73 3.71
C VAL A 206 7.51 -18.41 4.38
N THR A 207 8.56 -18.72 3.63
CA THR A 207 9.72 -19.44 4.15
C THR A 207 10.44 -18.62 5.21
N SER A 208 10.79 -17.38 4.89
CA SER A 208 11.52 -16.47 5.80
C SER A 208 10.69 -16.08 7.02
N ILE A 209 9.39 -15.76 6.88
CA ILE A 209 8.57 -15.40 8.03
C ILE A 209 8.39 -16.57 9.00
N ARG A 210 8.22 -17.81 8.51
CA ARG A 210 8.08 -18.99 9.38
C ARG A 210 9.39 -19.37 10.08
N ALA A 211 10.53 -19.02 9.49
CA ALA A 211 11.86 -19.23 10.06
C ALA A 211 12.29 -18.11 11.03
N ASP A 212 11.46 -17.06 11.21
CA ASP A 212 11.83 -15.80 11.88
C ASP A 212 13.09 -15.14 11.26
N ASP A 213 13.37 -15.40 9.98
CA ASP A 213 14.48 -14.79 9.26
C ASP A 213 14.08 -13.38 8.83
N PHE A 214 14.37 -12.41 9.70
CA PHE A 214 14.01 -11.02 9.47
C PHE A 214 14.69 -10.44 8.22
N ASP A 215 15.98 -10.71 8.00
CA ASP A 215 16.72 -10.07 6.91
C ASP A 215 16.28 -10.63 5.54
N GLU A 216 16.07 -11.95 5.42
CA GLU A 216 15.54 -12.54 4.18
C GLU A 216 14.09 -12.08 3.91
N PHE A 217 13.23 -12.09 4.95
CA PHE A 217 11.86 -11.56 4.85
C PHE A 217 11.86 -10.12 4.37
N PHE A 218 12.68 -9.29 5.02
CA PHE A 218 12.71 -7.86 4.78
C PHE A 218 13.09 -7.57 3.33
N GLU A 219 14.09 -8.29 2.81
CA GLU A 219 14.60 -8.03 1.47
C GLU A 219 13.70 -8.58 0.35
N LYS A 220 13.11 -9.76 0.54
CA LYS A 220 12.08 -10.26 -0.38
C LYS A 220 10.86 -9.34 -0.41
N ARG A 221 10.44 -8.85 0.75
CA ARG A 221 9.32 -7.93 0.86
C ARG A 221 9.62 -6.56 0.25
N ARG A 222 10.87 -6.08 0.38
CA ARG A 222 11.34 -4.87 -0.32
C ARG A 222 11.13 -5.01 -1.83
N LEU A 223 11.65 -6.07 -2.43
CA LEU A 223 11.55 -6.32 -3.87
C LEU A 223 10.09 -6.44 -4.34
N ALA A 224 9.24 -7.13 -3.58
CA ALA A 224 7.84 -7.29 -3.92
C ALA A 224 7.05 -5.96 -3.85
N LEU A 225 7.33 -5.11 -2.85
CA LEU A 225 6.74 -3.77 -2.77
C LEU A 225 7.21 -2.87 -3.91
N LEU A 226 8.49 -2.94 -4.30
CA LEU A 226 9.00 -2.20 -5.45
C LEU A 226 8.32 -2.64 -6.76
N ALA A 227 8.17 -3.94 -6.99
CA ALA A 227 7.46 -4.46 -8.17
C ALA A 227 5.99 -3.97 -8.22
N MET A 228 5.34 -3.85 -7.05
CA MET A 228 4.00 -3.28 -6.95
C MET A 228 3.96 -1.80 -7.34
N ILE A 229 4.92 -1.02 -6.86
CA ILE A 229 5.09 0.41 -7.22
C ILE A 229 5.30 0.55 -8.72
N GLU A 230 6.22 -0.22 -9.30
CA GLU A 230 6.53 -0.19 -10.74
C GLU A 230 5.28 -0.43 -11.59
N ARG A 231 4.48 -1.44 -11.21
CA ARG A 231 3.26 -1.80 -11.94
C ARG A 231 2.24 -0.67 -11.96
N VAL A 232 2.01 0.01 -10.84
CA VAL A 232 0.98 1.07 -10.77
C VAL A 232 1.43 2.40 -11.33
N MET A 233 2.74 2.68 -11.28
CA MET A 233 3.32 3.86 -11.95
C MET A 233 3.52 3.60 -13.46
N GLY A 234 3.56 2.34 -13.88
CA GLY A 234 3.84 1.94 -15.26
C GLY A 234 5.25 2.34 -15.70
N LYS A 235 6.22 2.28 -14.79
CA LYS A 235 7.64 2.58 -15.03
C LYS A 235 8.53 1.93 -13.98
N LYS A 236 9.83 1.86 -14.26
CA LYS A 236 10.82 1.29 -13.34
C LYS A 236 11.11 2.21 -12.15
N VAL A 237 11.37 1.58 -11.00
CA VAL A 237 11.93 2.24 -9.81
C VAL A 237 13.45 2.29 -10.00
N GLU A 238 14.07 3.36 -9.52
CA GLU A 238 15.54 3.51 -9.50
C GLU A 238 16.13 3.22 -8.11
#